data_AF-A0AAU9RW93-F1
#
_entry.id   AF-A0AAU9RW93-F1
#
_cell.length_a   1.000
_cell.length_b   1.000
_cell.length_c   1.000
_cell.angle_alpha   90.00
_cell.angle_beta   90.00
_cell.angle_gamma   90.00
#
_symmetry.space_group_name_H-M   'P 1'
#
loop_
_entity.id
_entity.type
_entity.pdbx_description
1 polymer ?
#
loop_
_entity_poly.entity_id
_entity_poly.type
_entity_poly.pdbx_seq_one_letter_code
_entity_poly.pdbx_strand_id
1 'polypeptide(L)'
;MAPNATWVQLMDSGNLRLQDNSNSGEILWESFKHPYNSFLPRMSLGTNNRTGETLKLTSWRSYEDPSPGNYTAGLAGLTIPELVVWKNSVPIWRSGPWNGQVFIGLPVVKSLQFLDGLNINTDMEGTFSLSYANDSFMYHFDLDPDGAITQRDWSTSTRSWRVGVSIPSTTCDAYSRCGPFASCCSREVPPCNCVKGFVPRNNTEWNGGSWSNECVRRAPLQCERQSNVSGKGDVFFKLEKMKVPINAEQSLADEQDCPKQCLGNCTCTAYAYDRGIGCMIWSGGLVDMQSYLETGIDLYIRVAHSELSNTHDRPCAYYCGLPSYSMPGIKNPSSTRQSKKCRAIVRKNGSTFKW
;
A
#
# COMPACT_ATOMS: atom_id res chain seq x y z
N MET A 1 -52.11 30.43 4.18
CA MET A 1 -51.04 29.46 3.88
C MET A 1 -50.26 29.28 5.16
N ALA A 2 -50.16 28.05 5.68
CA ALA A 2 -49.21 27.78 6.75
C ALA A 2 -47.80 28.11 6.22
N PRO A 3 -46.93 28.78 6.98
CA PRO A 3 -45.56 29.01 6.54
C PRO A 3 -44.92 27.66 6.22
N ASN A 4 -44.27 27.53 5.06
CA ASN A 4 -43.41 26.37 4.76
C ASN A 4 -42.32 26.35 5.84
N ALA A 5 -42.53 25.54 6.87
CA ALA A 5 -41.70 25.54 8.06
C ALA A 5 -40.48 24.67 7.79
N THR A 6 -39.40 25.27 7.30
CA THR A 6 -38.10 24.58 7.28
C THR A 6 -37.53 24.54 8.69
N TRP A 7 -36.94 23.41 9.08
CA TRP A 7 -36.34 23.25 10.40
C TRP A 7 -35.01 22.51 10.33
N VAL A 8 -34.22 22.65 11.39
CA VAL A 8 -32.88 22.06 11.51
C VAL A 8 -32.89 21.02 12.63
N GLN A 9 -32.32 19.84 12.36
CA GLN A 9 -32.17 18.76 13.33
C GLN A 9 -30.72 18.29 13.40
N LEU A 10 -30.20 18.12 14.61
CA LEU A 10 -29.02 17.30 14.84
C LEU A 10 -29.46 15.87 15.15
N MET A 11 -29.10 14.93 14.28
CA MET A 11 -29.39 13.51 14.45
C MET A 11 -28.46 12.88 15.49
N ASP A 12 -28.86 11.75 16.08
CA ASP A 12 -28.01 10.96 17.00
C ASP A 12 -26.69 10.50 16.37
N SER A 13 -26.63 10.41 15.04
CA SER A 13 -25.39 10.12 14.30
C SER A 13 -24.42 11.30 14.24
N GLY A 14 -24.81 12.49 14.70
CA GLY A 14 -24.06 13.75 14.52
C GLY A 14 -24.32 14.45 13.18
N ASN A 15 -25.21 13.92 12.33
CA ASN A 15 -25.56 14.55 11.07
C ASN A 15 -26.55 15.70 11.31
N LEU A 16 -26.17 16.92 10.92
CA LEU A 16 -27.02 18.11 11.00
C LEU A 16 -27.79 18.25 9.69
N ARG A 17 -29.12 18.24 9.75
CA ARG A 17 -30.00 18.25 8.58
C ARG A 17 -30.91 19.46 8.57
N LEU A 18 -31.08 20.04 7.39
CA LEU A 18 -32.12 21.03 7.09
C LEU A 18 -33.24 20.31 6.33
N GLN A 19 -34.48 20.39 6.82
CA GLN A 19 -35.61 19.65 6.26
C GLN A 19 -36.82 20.54 6.00
N ASP A 20 -37.54 20.23 4.92
CA ASP A 20 -38.81 20.88 4.59
C ASP A 20 -40.01 20.13 5.19
N ASN A 21 -40.92 20.89 5.82
CA ASN A 21 -42.14 20.35 6.43
C ASN A 21 -43.29 20.19 5.40
N SER A 22 -43.25 20.89 4.26
CA SER A 22 -44.30 20.75 3.21
C SER A 22 -44.23 19.41 2.48
N ASN A 23 -43.02 18.90 2.24
CA ASN A 23 -42.77 17.73 1.41
C ASN A 23 -42.31 16.52 2.24
N SER A 24 -43.12 16.06 3.20
CA SER A 24 -42.88 14.80 3.92
C SER A 24 -41.51 14.66 4.63
N GLY A 25 -40.83 15.78 4.95
CA GLY A 25 -39.51 15.76 5.58
C GLY A 25 -38.33 15.62 4.60
N GLU A 26 -38.49 16.10 3.35
CA GLU A 26 -37.41 16.15 2.36
C GLU A 26 -36.15 16.82 2.94
N ILE A 27 -34.98 16.16 2.76
CA ILE A 27 -33.69 16.67 3.22
C ILE A 27 -33.16 17.65 2.17
N LEU A 28 -33.11 18.93 2.52
CA LEU A 28 -32.61 20.00 1.67
C LEU A 28 -31.08 20.14 1.74
N TRP A 29 -30.50 19.84 2.91
CA TRP A 29 -29.06 19.90 3.17
C TRP A 29 -28.69 18.99 4.34
N GLU A 30 -27.49 18.40 4.30
CA GLU A 30 -26.97 17.63 5.43
C GLU A 30 -25.45 17.80 5.59
N SER A 31 -24.98 17.88 6.84
CA SER A 31 -23.55 18.10 7.12
C SER A 31 -22.66 16.96 6.65
N PHE A 32 -23.17 15.72 6.61
CA PHE A 32 -22.41 14.56 6.15
C PHE A 32 -22.04 14.61 4.66
N LYS A 33 -22.69 15.47 3.86
CA LYS A 33 -22.31 15.74 2.46
C LYS A 33 -21.22 16.81 2.33
N HIS A 34 -20.78 17.38 3.45
CA HIS A 34 -19.73 18.39 3.53
C HIS A 34 -18.70 18.03 4.63
N PRO A 35 -18.02 16.88 4.51
CA PRO A 35 -16.95 16.48 5.41
C PRO A 35 -15.90 17.56 5.60
N TYR A 36 -15.34 17.58 6.80
CA TYR A 36 -14.14 18.32 7.10
C TYR A 36 -13.03 17.36 7.52
N ASN A 37 -12.39 17.56 8.67
CA ASN A 37 -11.30 16.70 9.10
C ASN A 37 -11.77 15.40 9.77
N SER A 38 -13.02 15.30 10.21
CA SER A 38 -13.52 14.15 10.97
C SER A 38 -14.41 13.23 10.13
N PHE A 39 -14.19 11.93 10.29
CA PHE A 39 -15.04 10.86 9.77
C PHE A 39 -15.75 10.17 10.94
N LEU A 40 -17.08 10.26 10.95
CA LEU A 40 -17.93 9.80 12.04
C LEU A 40 -18.67 8.50 11.67
N PRO A 41 -19.19 7.75 12.65
CA PRO A 41 -20.04 6.59 12.37
C PRO A 41 -21.25 6.98 11.53
N ARG A 42 -21.65 6.10 10.60
CA ARG A 42 -22.76 6.29 9.63
C ARG A 42 -22.53 7.39 8.59
N MET A 43 -21.38 8.06 8.64
CA MET A 43 -20.92 8.89 7.55
C MET A 43 -20.43 8.01 6.39
N SER A 44 -20.50 8.54 5.19
CA SER A 44 -19.98 7.90 3.99
C SER A 44 -19.03 8.84 3.28
N LEU A 45 -17.84 8.36 2.94
CA LEU A 45 -16.92 8.99 2.00
C LEU A 45 -17.03 8.24 0.70
N GLY A 46 -16.80 8.87 -0.45
CA GLY A 46 -16.99 8.17 -1.70
C GLY A 46 -16.36 8.83 -2.91
N THR A 47 -16.31 8.08 -3.99
CA THR A 47 -15.82 8.56 -5.28
C THR A 47 -16.57 7.84 -6.39
N ASN A 48 -17.11 8.62 -7.32
CA ASN A 48 -17.74 8.13 -8.53
C ASN A 48 -16.76 8.29 -9.69
N ASN A 49 -16.30 7.16 -10.25
CA ASN A 49 -15.31 7.17 -11.32
C ASN A 49 -15.87 7.70 -12.65
N ARG A 50 -17.18 7.67 -12.83
CA ARG A 50 -17.86 8.10 -14.06
C ARG A 50 -18.12 9.60 -14.08
N THR A 51 -18.57 10.17 -12.96
CA THR A 51 -18.86 11.62 -12.85
C THR A 51 -17.65 12.42 -12.37
N GLY A 52 -16.69 11.77 -11.71
CA GLY A 52 -15.55 12.44 -11.06
C GLY A 52 -15.90 13.07 -9.71
N GLU A 53 -17.15 12.92 -9.24
CA GLU A 53 -17.58 13.45 -7.96
C GLU A 53 -16.92 12.67 -6.81
N THR A 54 -16.39 13.41 -5.84
CA THR A 54 -15.71 12.81 -4.68
C THR A 54 -16.14 13.48 -3.39
N LEU A 55 -16.27 12.67 -2.35
CA LEU A 55 -16.57 13.07 -0.99
C LEU A 55 -15.40 12.61 -0.11
N LYS A 56 -14.56 13.56 0.31
CA LYS A 56 -13.28 13.33 0.98
C LYS A 56 -13.16 14.19 2.22
N LEU A 57 -12.36 13.75 3.19
CA LEU A 57 -11.95 14.58 4.31
C LEU A 57 -11.00 15.68 3.84
N THR A 58 -11.03 16.81 4.54
CA THR A 58 -10.10 17.92 4.37
C THR A 58 -9.54 18.29 5.74
N SER A 59 -8.21 18.34 5.87
CA SER A 59 -7.56 18.68 7.13
C SER A 59 -7.85 20.13 7.51
N TRP A 60 -7.65 20.44 8.79
CA TRP A 60 -7.47 21.83 9.20
C TRP A 60 -6.14 22.37 8.68
N ARG A 61 -6.01 23.70 8.64
CA ARG A 61 -4.76 24.37 8.25
C ARG A 61 -3.67 24.19 9.30
N SER A 62 -4.04 24.24 10.57
CA SER A 62 -3.17 23.98 11.72
C SER A 62 -4.00 23.44 12.88
N TYR A 63 -3.35 23.11 14.00
CA TYR A 63 -4.06 22.63 15.19
C TYR A 63 -4.92 23.73 15.84
N GLU A 64 -4.65 25.01 15.53
CA GLU A 64 -5.35 26.19 16.05
C GLU A 64 -6.27 26.88 15.03
N ASP A 65 -6.05 26.66 13.73
CA ASP A 65 -6.82 27.28 12.64
C ASP A 65 -7.65 26.21 11.90
N PRO A 66 -8.98 26.14 12.15
CA PRO A 66 -9.86 25.19 11.51
C PRO A 66 -10.25 25.58 10.08
N SER A 67 -9.60 26.57 9.44
CA SER A 67 -9.78 26.82 8.00
C SER A 67 -9.16 25.72 7.14
N PRO A 68 -9.51 25.63 5.83
CA PRO A 68 -9.12 24.47 5.02
C PRO A 68 -7.61 24.35 4.90
N GLY A 69 -7.10 23.17 5.20
CA GLY A 69 -5.69 22.80 5.07
C GLY A 69 -5.34 22.22 3.72
N ASN A 70 -4.11 21.70 3.64
CA ASN A 70 -3.52 21.19 2.39
C ASN A 70 -3.69 19.69 2.20
N TYR A 71 -4.18 18.97 3.21
CA TYR A 71 -4.33 17.52 3.16
C TYR A 71 -5.78 17.12 2.94
N THR A 72 -5.97 16.09 2.12
CA THR A 72 -7.27 15.45 1.92
C THR A 72 -7.13 13.94 2.01
N ALA A 73 -8.20 13.24 2.40
CA ALA A 73 -8.21 11.78 2.50
C ALA A 73 -9.54 11.18 2.05
N GLY A 74 -9.48 10.03 1.37
CA GLY A 74 -10.67 9.36 0.85
C GLY A 74 -10.31 8.27 -0.16
N LEU A 75 -11.34 7.72 -0.80
CA LEU A 75 -11.15 6.68 -1.81
C LEU A 75 -10.59 7.28 -3.11
N ALA A 76 -9.66 6.57 -3.74
CA ALA A 76 -9.15 6.89 -5.06
C ALA A 76 -10.03 6.22 -6.14
N GLY A 77 -10.27 6.94 -7.23
CA GLY A 77 -11.10 6.48 -8.35
C GLY A 77 -10.38 5.52 -9.30
N LEU A 78 -9.93 4.39 -8.77
CA LEU A 78 -9.26 3.32 -9.51
C LEU A 78 -10.25 2.19 -9.85
N THR A 79 -9.81 1.24 -10.68
CA THR A 79 -10.53 -0.02 -10.96
C THR A 79 -10.81 -0.81 -9.69
N ILE A 80 -9.87 -0.78 -8.74
CA ILE A 80 -9.98 -1.40 -7.43
C ILE A 80 -9.81 -0.28 -6.38
N PRO A 81 -10.75 -0.09 -5.44
CA PRO A 81 -10.69 1.05 -4.53
C PRO A 81 -9.50 0.96 -3.58
N GLU A 82 -8.81 2.09 -3.40
CA GLU A 82 -7.73 2.30 -2.43
C GLU A 82 -8.06 3.53 -1.58
N LEU A 83 -7.78 3.50 -0.28
CA LEU A 83 -7.77 4.69 0.56
C LEU A 83 -6.44 5.42 0.37
N VAL A 84 -6.50 6.72 0.12
CA VAL A 84 -5.34 7.55 -0.19
C VAL A 84 -5.39 8.84 0.62
N VAL A 85 -4.22 9.32 1.02
CA VAL A 85 -4.03 10.67 1.56
C VAL A 85 -3.26 11.49 0.53
N TRP A 86 -3.76 12.68 0.23
CA TRP A 86 -3.12 13.63 -0.68
C TRP A 86 -2.69 14.88 0.05
N LYS A 87 -1.57 15.46 -0.38
CA LYS A 87 -1.14 16.82 -0.07
C LYS A 87 -1.19 17.64 -1.35
N ASN A 88 -2.02 18.67 -1.41
CA ASN A 88 -2.21 19.49 -2.63
C ASN A 88 -2.45 18.61 -3.89
N SER A 89 -3.34 17.63 -3.77
CA SER A 89 -3.66 16.64 -4.82
C SER A 89 -2.55 15.66 -5.20
N VAL A 90 -1.39 15.69 -4.55
CA VAL A 90 -0.30 14.70 -4.74
C VAL A 90 -0.43 13.61 -3.68
N PRO A 91 -0.49 12.32 -4.06
CA PRO A 91 -0.59 11.23 -3.08
C PRO A 91 0.68 11.16 -2.21
N ILE A 92 0.49 11.07 -0.91
CA ILE A 92 1.57 10.92 0.09
C ILE A 92 1.52 9.60 0.85
N TRP A 93 0.38 8.90 0.78
CA TRP A 93 0.16 7.60 1.39
C TRP A 93 -0.97 6.86 0.67
N ARG A 94 -0.90 5.52 0.61
CA ARG A 94 -2.01 4.67 0.15
C ARG A 94 -2.11 3.36 0.92
N SER A 95 -3.33 2.84 1.04
CA SER A 95 -3.66 1.59 1.72
C SER A 95 -3.32 0.32 0.95
N GLY A 96 -3.20 0.40 -0.38
CA GLY A 96 -3.28 -0.77 -1.24
C GLY A 96 -4.73 -1.16 -1.56
N PRO A 97 -4.94 -2.09 -2.52
CA PRO A 97 -6.26 -2.52 -2.98
C PRO A 97 -7.18 -3.10 -1.90
N TRP A 98 -8.49 -2.83 -2.00
CA TRP A 98 -9.51 -3.46 -1.17
C TRP A 98 -9.92 -4.83 -1.71
N ASN A 99 -9.94 -5.86 -0.86
CA ASN A 99 -10.33 -7.22 -1.26
C ASN A 99 -11.73 -7.67 -0.83
N GLY A 100 -12.60 -6.74 -0.45
CA GLY A 100 -13.93 -7.06 0.10
C GLY A 100 -13.95 -7.25 1.61
N GLN A 101 -12.78 -7.37 2.27
CA GLN A 101 -12.69 -7.52 3.73
C GLN A 101 -11.71 -6.53 4.36
N VAL A 102 -10.54 -6.35 3.74
CA VAL A 102 -9.47 -5.47 4.22
C VAL A 102 -8.74 -4.82 3.05
N PHE A 103 -8.04 -3.73 3.30
CA PHE A 103 -7.02 -3.25 2.36
C PHE A 103 -5.76 -4.11 2.48
N ILE A 104 -5.37 -4.76 1.40
CA ILE A 104 -4.30 -5.78 1.41
C ILE A 104 -2.90 -5.18 1.64
N GLY A 105 -2.74 -3.87 1.46
CA GLY A 105 -1.48 -3.17 1.69
C GLY A 105 -1.30 -2.67 3.11
N LEU A 106 -2.15 -3.06 4.07
CA LEU A 106 -2.06 -2.67 5.47
C LEU A 106 -1.48 -3.79 6.36
N PRO A 107 -0.71 -3.45 7.41
CA PRO A 107 -0.26 -4.39 8.42
C PRO A 107 -1.42 -4.88 9.32
N VAL A 108 -1.25 -6.05 9.95
CA VAL A 108 -2.32 -6.77 10.70
C VAL A 108 -3.09 -5.83 11.62
N VAL A 109 -2.38 -5.10 12.48
CA VAL A 109 -2.97 -4.20 13.49
C VAL A 109 -3.88 -3.13 12.88
N LYS A 110 -3.60 -2.65 11.66
CA LYS A 110 -4.44 -1.68 10.95
C LYS A 110 -5.59 -2.38 10.25
N SER A 111 -5.35 -3.55 9.66
CA SER A 111 -6.38 -4.35 8.98
C SER A 111 -7.47 -4.83 9.93
N LEU A 112 -7.15 -5.12 11.19
CA LEU A 112 -8.12 -5.51 12.22
C LEU A 112 -9.22 -4.46 12.45
N GLN A 113 -8.95 -3.18 12.21
CA GLN A 113 -9.96 -2.13 12.32
C GLN A 113 -11.01 -2.22 11.21
N PHE A 114 -10.63 -2.72 10.03
CA PHE A 114 -11.56 -2.93 8.93
C PHE A 114 -12.49 -4.11 9.17
N LEU A 115 -12.05 -5.09 9.96
CA LEU A 115 -12.88 -6.20 10.41
C LEU A 115 -13.90 -5.78 11.49
N ASP A 116 -13.79 -4.56 12.02
CA ASP A 116 -14.65 -4.00 13.09
C ASP A 116 -15.63 -2.91 12.57
N GLY A 117 -16.11 -3.08 11.34
CA GLY A 117 -17.28 -2.37 10.83
C GLY A 117 -17.06 -1.40 9.66
N LEU A 118 -15.81 -1.16 9.23
CA LEU A 118 -15.55 -0.41 7.98
C LEU A 118 -15.90 -1.29 6.77
N ASN A 119 -16.70 -0.74 5.87
CA ASN A 119 -17.15 -1.41 4.67
C ASN A 119 -17.01 -0.49 3.45
N ILE A 120 -16.67 -1.08 2.30
CA ILE A 120 -16.71 -0.41 1.01
C ILE A 120 -17.82 -1.02 0.19
N ASN A 121 -18.81 -0.20 -0.13
CA ASN A 121 -19.91 -0.56 -1.01
C ASN A 121 -19.73 0.08 -2.38
N THR A 122 -20.11 -0.64 -3.42
CA THR A 122 -20.20 -0.14 -4.79
C THR A 122 -21.65 -0.06 -5.20
N ASP A 123 -22.13 1.12 -5.62
CA ASP A 123 -23.48 1.26 -6.15
C ASP A 123 -23.58 0.90 -7.64
N MET A 124 -24.80 0.88 -8.18
CA MET A 124 -25.05 0.58 -9.60
C MET A 124 -24.46 1.64 -10.56
N GLU A 125 -24.15 2.83 -10.05
CA GLU A 125 -23.57 3.93 -10.82
C GLU A 125 -22.04 3.90 -10.82
N GLY A 126 -21.44 2.93 -10.13
CA GLY A 126 -19.99 2.75 -10.01
C GLY A 126 -19.33 3.64 -8.95
N THR A 127 -20.12 4.18 -8.01
CA THR A 127 -19.60 4.92 -6.85
C THR A 127 -19.08 3.95 -5.81
N PHE A 128 -17.80 4.06 -5.46
CA PHE A 128 -17.27 3.41 -4.27
C PHE A 128 -17.54 4.29 -3.06
N SER A 129 -18.05 3.70 -1.99
CA SER A 129 -18.38 4.40 -0.75
C SER A 129 -17.81 3.68 0.47
N LEU A 130 -16.99 4.38 1.25
CA LEU A 130 -16.45 3.93 2.52
C LEU A 130 -17.35 4.44 3.65
N SER A 131 -17.87 3.52 4.44
CA SER A 131 -18.63 3.84 5.66
C SER A 131 -18.26 2.89 6.78
N TYR A 132 -18.58 3.26 8.01
CA TYR A 132 -18.57 2.34 9.13
C TYR A 132 -19.72 2.63 10.07
N ALA A 133 -20.18 1.60 10.76
CA ALA A 133 -21.16 1.74 11.82
C ALA A 133 -20.60 1.06 13.07
N ASN A 134 -20.66 1.76 14.20
CA ASN A 134 -20.39 1.17 15.49
C ASN A 134 -21.39 1.71 16.50
N ASP A 135 -22.15 0.81 17.11
CA ASP A 135 -23.09 1.12 18.18
C ASP A 135 -22.51 0.79 19.58
N SER A 136 -21.31 0.18 19.67
CA SER A 136 -20.72 -0.33 20.91
C SER A 136 -19.64 0.56 21.52
N PHE A 137 -18.79 1.21 20.72
CA PHE A 137 -17.69 2.06 21.19
C PHE A 137 -17.70 3.44 20.53
N MET A 138 -17.53 4.50 21.33
CA MET A 138 -17.43 5.85 20.82
C MET A 138 -16.02 6.11 20.28
N TYR A 139 -15.86 5.95 18.96
CA TYR A 139 -14.64 6.31 18.25
C TYR A 139 -14.92 7.04 16.92
N HIS A 140 -13.94 7.83 16.49
CA HIS A 140 -13.94 8.49 15.18
C HIS A 140 -12.54 8.52 14.59
N PHE A 141 -12.46 8.87 13.31
CA PHE A 141 -11.18 9.15 12.65
C PHE A 141 -11.05 10.64 12.35
N ASP A 142 -9.87 11.21 12.57
CA ASP A 142 -9.53 12.56 12.14
C ASP A 142 -8.34 12.57 11.19
N LEU A 143 -8.40 13.41 10.16
CA LEU A 143 -7.28 13.80 9.31
C LEU A 143 -6.66 15.07 9.89
N ASP A 144 -5.47 14.95 10.47
CA ASP A 144 -4.81 16.06 11.12
C ASP A 144 -4.10 17.01 10.12
N PRO A 145 -3.65 18.20 10.57
CA PRO A 145 -2.94 19.17 9.73
C PRO A 145 -1.61 18.69 9.15
N ASP A 146 -1.06 17.57 9.64
CA ASP A 146 0.18 16.96 9.14
C ASP A 146 -0.09 15.84 8.12
N GLY A 147 -1.38 15.54 7.86
CA GLY A 147 -1.80 14.54 6.90
C GLY A 147 -1.85 13.12 7.47
N ALA A 148 -1.90 12.97 8.80
CA ALA A 148 -2.11 11.68 9.44
C ALA A 148 -3.60 11.43 9.71
N ILE A 149 -4.07 10.24 9.34
CA ILE A 149 -5.37 9.73 9.75
C ILE A 149 -5.18 9.02 11.09
N THR A 150 -5.91 9.46 12.11
CA THR A 150 -5.80 8.92 13.45
C THR A 150 -7.16 8.47 13.96
N GLN A 151 -7.23 7.28 14.55
CA GLN A 151 -8.39 6.85 15.32
C GLN A 151 -8.33 7.47 16.72
N ARG A 152 -9.46 8.01 17.17
CA ARG A 152 -9.66 8.52 18.53
C ARG A 152 -10.74 7.71 19.22
N ASP A 153 -10.38 7.07 20.32
CA ASP A 153 -11.29 6.27 21.15
C ASP A 153 -11.59 7.00 22.46
N TRP A 154 -12.86 7.17 22.81
CA TRP A 154 -13.20 7.79 24.09
C TRP A 154 -13.04 6.81 25.24
N SER A 155 -12.23 7.17 26.23
CA SER A 155 -12.13 6.42 27.47
C SER A 155 -13.01 7.01 28.55
N THR A 156 -14.01 6.23 28.99
CA THR A 156 -14.85 6.59 30.13
C THR A 156 -14.08 6.64 31.45
N SER A 157 -13.05 5.79 31.61
CA SER A 157 -12.25 5.73 32.84
C SER A 157 -11.32 6.92 33.00
N THR A 158 -10.68 7.39 31.91
CA THR A 158 -9.77 8.56 31.96
C THR A 158 -10.45 9.87 31.55
N ARG A 159 -11.71 9.81 31.08
CA ARG A 159 -12.48 10.95 30.52
C ARG A 159 -11.69 11.72 29.47
N SER A 160 -11.00 10.98 28.61
CA SER A 160 -10.11 11.54 27.60
C SER A 160 -10.15 10.70 26.33
N TRP A 161 -9.86 11.36 25.21
CA TRP A 161 -9.59 10.66 23.95
C TRP A 161 -8.25 9.94 24.03
N ARG A 162 -8.24 8.68 23.63
CA ARG A 162 -7.04 7.87 23.44
C ARG A 162 -6.73 7.79 21.96
N VAL A 163 -5.45 7.70 21.64
CA VAL A 163 -4.97 7.52 20.27
C VAL A 163 -4.93 6.02 19.98
N GLY A 164 -5.71 5.60 18.99
CA GLY A 164 -5.70 4.24 18.46
C GLY A 164 -4.66 4.09 17.36
N VAL A 165 -5.06 3.49 16.25
CA VAL A 165 -4.23 3.40 15.04
C VAL A 165 -4.00 4.78 14.43
N SER A 166 -2.80 4.99 13.90
CA SER A 166 -2.44 6.15 13.10
C SER A 166 -1.76 5.74 11.79
N ILE A 167 -2.01 6.52 10.74
CA ILE A 167 -1.56 6.29 9.38
C ILE A 167 -1.08 7.63 8.80
N PRO A 168 0.11 7.72 8.18
CA PRO A 168 1.16 6.68 8.09
C PRO A 168 1.80 6.36 9.45
N SER A 169 2.39 5.17 9.60
CA SER A 169 3.06 4.75 10.86
C SER A 169 4.55 4.44 10.71
N THR A 170 5.05 4.27 9.48
CA THR A 170 6.46 3.98 9.23
C THR A 170 7.00 4.83 8.09
N THR A 171 8.32 4.95 7.99
CA THR A 171 8.97 5.64 6.87
C THR A 171 8.71 4.97 5.51
N CYS A 172 8.36 3.67 5.51
CA CYS A 172 8.01 2.94 4.29
C CYS A 172 6.56 3.17 3.84
N ASP A 173 5.71 3.71 4.70
CA ASP A 173 4.32 4.01 4.36
C ASP A 173 4.24 5.24 3.43
N ALA A 174 5.29 6.07 3.41
CA ALA A 174 5.37 7.23 2.51
C ALA A 174 5.30 6.78 1.05
N TYR A 175 4.41 7.42 0.30
CA TYR A 175 4.16 7.11 -1.10
C TYR A 175 5.44 7.19 -1.93
N SER A 176 5.72 6.14 -2.69
CA SER A 176 6.90 6.02 -3.56
C SER A 176 8.22 6.21 -2.80
N ARG A 177 8.30 5.75 -1.55
CA ARG A 177 9.52 5.83 -0.71
C ARG A 177 10.76 5.26 -1.41
N CYS A 178 10.58 4.17 -2.14
CA CYS A 178 11.59 3.57 -3.00
C CYS A 178 11.17 3.73 -4.46
N GLY A 179 12.15 3.94 -5.34
CA GLY A 179 11.94 4.11 -6.77
C GLY A 179 11.38 2.87 -7.46
N PRO A 180 11.04 2.98 -8.77
CA PRO A 180 10.45 1.87 -9.50
C PRO A 180 11.30 0.59 -9.44
N PHE A 181 10.62 -0.56 -9.32
CA PHE A 181 11.21 -1.89 -9.14
C PHE A 181 12.08 -2.06 -7.88
N ALA A 182 11.87 -1.20 -6.88
CA ALA A 182 12.39 -1.38 -5.53
C ALA A 182 11.25 -1.54 -4.52
N SER A 183 11.51 -2.30 -3.46
CA SER A 183 10.58 -2.48 -2.34
C SER A 183 11.14 -1.87 -1.05
N CYS A 184 10.26 -1.30 -0.23
CA CYS A 184 10.61 -0.80 1.09
C CYS A 184 10.41 -1.86 2.19
N CYS A 185 11.39 -2.03 3.06
CA CYS A 185 11.29 -2.78 4.31
C CYS A 185 11.72 -1.91 5.48
N SER A 186 10.81 -1.62 6.43
CA SER A 186 11.09 -0.74 7.56
C SER A 186 12.06 -1.34 8.60
N ARG A 187 12.36 -2.65 8.50
CA ARG A 187 13.31 -3.35 9.37
C ARG A 187 14.71 -3.48 8.79
N GLU A 188 14.91 -3.06 7.54
CA GLU A 188 16.19 -3.18 6.85
C GLU A 188 16.94 -1.85 6.82
N VAL A 189 18.26 -1.95 6.76
CA VAL A 189 19.17 -0.81 6.61
C VAL A 189 20.16 -1.16 5.50
N PRO A 190 20.03 -0.57 4.29
CA PRO A 190 19.05 0.44 3.90
C PRO A 190 17.62 -0.12 3.76
N PRO A 191 16.57 0.71 3.92
CA PRO A 191 15.18 0.26 3.85
C PRO A 191 14.71 -0.06 2.42
N CYS A 192 15.39 0.45 1.39
CA CYS A 192 15.03 0.22 0.00
C CYS A 192 15.96 -0.80 -0.65
N ASN A 193 15.39 -1.82 -1.27
CA ASN A 193 16.12 -2.84 -2.01
C ASN A 193 15.50 -3.06 -3.39
N CYS A 194 16.35 -3.13 -4.43
CA CYS A 194 15.90 -3.54 -5.75
C CYS A 194 15.37 -4.97 -5.70
N VAL A 195 14.26 -5.22 -6.40
CA VAL A 195 13.72 -6.58 -6.51
C VAL A 195 14.71 -7.49 -7.24
N LYS A 196 14.68 -8.79 -6.94
CA LYS A 196 15.62 -9.74 -7.55
C LYS A 196 15.49 -9.72 -9.07
N GLY A 197 16.63 -9.73 -9.76
CA GLY A 197 16.72 -9.58 -11.21
C GLY A 197 16.87 -8.13 -11.68
N PHE A 198 16.90 -7.17 -10.75
CA PHE A 198 17.12 -5.76 -11.01
C PHE A 198 18.33 -5.22 -10.25
N VAL A 199 18.88 -4.10 -10.71
CA VAL A 199 20.01 -3.39 -10.11
C VAL A 199 19.74 -1.89 -10.13
N PRO A 200 20.30 -1.10 -9.21
CA PRO A 200 20.13 0.35 -9.23
C PRO A 200 20.64 0.92 -10.56
N ARG A 201 19.86 1.82 -11.17
CA ARG A 201 20.31 2.57 -12.36
C ARG A 201 21.57 3.40 -12.04
N ASN A 202 21.64 3.96 -10.84
CA ASN A 202 22.78 4.72 -10.35
C ASN A 202 23.23 4.19 -8.98
N ASN A 203 24.30 3.38 -8.97
CA ASN A 203 24.85 2.81 -7.74
C ASN A 203 25.44 3.86 -6.78
N THR A 204 25.95 4.97 -7.29
CA THR A 204 26.57 6.01 -6.46
C THR A 204 25.52 6.70 -5.60
N GLU A 205 24.39 7.08 -6.19
CA GLU A 205 23.26 7.67 -5.47
C GLU A 205 22.60 6.66 -4.52
N TRP A 206 22.43 5.42 -4.96
CA TRP A 206 21.85 4.35 -4.14
C TRP A 206 22.65 4.09 -2.86
N ASN A 207 23.98 4.01 -2.98
CA ASN A 207 24.89 3.85 -1.85
C ASN A 207 25.00 5.12 -1.00
N GLY A 208 24.69 6.28 -1.56
CA GLY A 208 24.60 7.56 -0.86
C GLY A 208 23.28 7.80 -0.12
N GLY A 209 22.34 6.85 -0.16
CA GLY A 209 21.04 6.96 0.53
C GLY A 209 19.92 7.61 -0.28
N SER A 210 20.14 7.84 -1.59
CA SER A 210 19.11 8.30 -2.52
C SER A 210 18.52 7.11 -3.28
N TRP A 211 17.31 6.70 -2.90
CA TRP A 211 16.61 5.53 -3.46
C TRP A 211 15.44 5.91 -4.38
N SER A 212 15.35 7.17 -4.82
CA SER A 212 14.29 7.64 -5.72
C SER A 212 14.46 7.13 -7.15
N ASN A 213 15.70 6.81 -7.56
CA ASN A 213 15.98 6.29 -8.88
C ASN A 213 15.41 4.89 -9.08
N GLU A 214 15.08 4.60 -10.34
CA GLU A 214 14.62 3.28 -10.77
C GLU A 214 15.71 2.21 -10.65
N CYS A 215 15.29 1.01 -10.27
CA CYS A 215 16.05 -0.22 -10.49
C CYS A 215 15.76 -0.75 -11.90
N VAL A 216 16.81 -1.04 -12.66
CA VAL A 216 16.72 -1.54 -14.05
C VAL A 216 16.96 -3.05 -14.08
N ARG A 217 16.33 -3.73 -15.05
CA ARG A 217 16.50 -5.17 -15.26
C ARG A 217 17.98 -5.49 -15.52
N ARG A 218 18.48 -6.56 -14.90
CA ARG A 218 19.83 -7.07 -15.15
C ARG A 218 19.93 -7.79 -16.50
N ALA A 219 18.87 -8.47 -16.90
CA ALA A 219 18.77 -9.20 -18.15
C ALA A 219 17.47 -8.85 -18.89
N PRO A 220 17.52 -8.70 -20.22
CA PRO A 220 16.34 -8.38 -21.02
C PRO A 220 15.37 -9.57 -21.06
N LEU A 221 14.07 -9.23 -21.10
CA LEU A 221 12.98 -10.20 -21.27
C LEU A 221 13.04 -10.83 -22.67
N GLN A 222 12.37 -11.97 -22.85
CA GLN A 222 12.27 -12.64 -24.15
C GLN A 222 11.64 -11.73 -25.20
N CYS A 223 10.58 -10.99 -24.85
CA CYS A 223 9.91 -10.04 -25.75
C CYS A 223 10.82 -8.89 -26.22
N GLU A 224 11.89 -8.60 -25.48
CA GLU A 224 12.85 -7.54 -25.80
C GLU A 224 14.02 -8.05 -26.65
N ARG A 225 14.16 -9.38 -26.79
CA ARG A 225 15.19 -9.99 -27.63
C ARG A 225 14.70 -10.04 -29.07
N GLN A 226 15.59 -9.69 -30.00
CA GLN A 226 15.31 -9.84 -31.44
C GLN A 226 14.92 -11.30 -31.76
N SER A 227 13.94 -11.44 -32.65
CA SER A 227 13.15 -12.66 -32.97
C SER A 227 13.92 -13.93 -33.36
N ASN A 228 15.25 -13.90 -33.42
CA ASN A 228 16.08 -14.99 -33.94
C ASN A 228 16.81 -15.80 -32.87
N VAL A 229 16.52 -15.60 -31.57
CA VAL A 229 17.15 -16.38 -30.49
C VAL A 229 16.11 -17.30 -29.85
N SER A 230 16.25 -18.60 -30.06
CA SER A 230 15.52 -19.65 -29.33
C SER A 230 15.97 -19.66 -27.86
N GLY A 231 15.43 -18.72 -27.07
CA GLY A 231 15.65 -18.62 -25.64
C GLY A 231 14.55 -19.32 -24.85
N LYS A 232 14.88 -19.77 -23.63
CA LYS A 232 13.85 -20.14 -22.64
C LYS A 232 12.98 -18.91 -22.35
N GLY A 233 11.68 -19.16 -22.18
CA GLY A 233 10.70 -18.10 -21.98
C GLY A 233 10.87 -17.34 -20.67
N ASP A 234 10.26 -16.18 -20.58
CA ASP A 234 10.24 -15.41 -19.32
C ASP A 234 9.57 -16.21 -18.20
N VAL A 235 9.96 -15.90 -16.98
CA VAL A 235 9.53 -16.57 -15.76
C VAL A 235 9.15 -15.54 -14.71
N PHE A 236 8.51 -15.98 -13.63
CA PHE A 236 8.15 -15.09 -12.53
C PHE A 236 9.00 -15.34 -11.30
N PHE A 237 9.43 -14.24 -10.67
CA PHE A 237 10.00 -14.26 -9.34
C PHE A 237 8.93 -13.88 -8.32
N LYS A 238 8.73 -14.75 -7.32
CA LYS A 238 7.75 -14.57 -6.25
C LYS A 238 8.33 -13.70 -5.14
N LEU A 239 7.64 -12.61 -4.83
CA LEU A 239 7.83 -11.82 -3.62
C LEU A 239 6.65 -12.08 -2.69
N GLU A 240 6.92 -12.52 -1.47
CA GLU A 240 5.87 -12.87 -0.52
C GLU A 240 5.48 -11.67 0.33
N LYS A 241 4.21 -11.60 0.75
CA LYS A 241 3.74 -10.65 1.77
C LYS A 241 4.00 -9.19 1.41
N MET A 242 3.59 -8.83 0.20
CA MET A 242 3.80 -7.50 -0.37
C MET A 242 2.55 -6.64 -0.25
N LYS A 243 2.73 -5.36 0.11
CA LYS A 243 1.90 -4.28 -0.42
C LYS A 243 2.19 -4.19 -1.92
N VAL A 244 1.22 -4.61 -2.72
CA VAL A 244 1.34 -4.64 -4.18
C VAL A 244 1.46 -3.21 -4.76
N PRO A 245 2.06 -3.04 -5.95
CA PRO A 245 2.27 -1.72 -6.56
C PRO A 245 0.96 -0.97 -6.85
N ILE A 246 1.07 0.33 -7.09
CA ILE A 246 -0.07 1.15 -7.56
C ILE A 246 -0.52 0.71 -8.97
N ASN A 247 -1.76 1.07 -9.35
CA ASN A 247 -2.34 0.91 -10.69
C ASN A 247 -2.46 -0.56 -11.13
N ALA A 248 -2.98 -1.40 -10.24
CA ALA A 248 -3.35 -2.76 -10.60
C ALA A 248 -4.51 -2.76 -11.61
N GLU A 249 -4.32 -3.43 -12.74
CA GLU A 249 -5.40 -3.71 -13.68
C GLU A 249 -6.06 -5.03 -13.30
N GLN A 250 -7.36 -4.99 -13.02
CA GLN A 250 -8.12 -6.19 -12.70
C GLN A 250 -8.40 -6.97 -13.99
N SER A 251 -8.21 -8.28 -13.93
CA SER A 251 -8.52 -9.21 -15.01
C SER A 251 -9.51 -10.28 -14.56
N LEU A 252 -10.28 -10.79 -15.51
CA LEU A 252 -11.23 -11.90 -15.32
C LEU A 252 -10.56 -13.28 -15.28
N ALA A 253 -9.24 -13.36 -15.45
CA ALA A 253 -8.53 -14.63 -15.36
C ALA A 253 -8.59 -15.19 -13.93
N ASP A 254 -8.72 -16.51 -13.83
CA ASP A 254 -8.59 -17.23 -12.57
C ASP A 254 -7.12 -17.33 -12.11
N GLU A 255 -6.90 -17.96 -10.96
CA GLU A 255 -5.57 -18.11 -10.37
C GLU A 255 -4.58 -18.83 -11.29
N GLN A 256 -5.05 -19.82 -12.06
CA GLN A 256 -4.23 -20.63 -12.95
C GLN A 256 -3.93 -19.93 -14.28
N ASP A 257 -4.84 -19.09 -14.76
CA ASP A 257 -4.72 -18.39 -16.04
C ASP A 257 -4.10 -16.99 -15.90
N CYS A 258 -4.14 -16.38 -14.71
CA CYS A 258 -3.49 -15.09 -14.43
C CYS A 258 -2.01 -15.03 -14.88
N PRO A 259 -1.13 -16.02 -14.55
CA PRO A 259 0.23 -16.03 -15.07
C PRO A 259 0.32 -16.17 -16.59
N LYS A 260 -0.59 -16.96 -17.21
CA LYS A 260 -0.59 -17.19 -18.65
C LYS A 260 -0.97 -15.92 -19.40
N GLN A 261 -1.97 -15.20 -18.90
CA GLN A 261 -2.40 -13.93 -19.45
C GLN A 261 -1.28 -12.88 -19.38
N CYS A 262 -0.58 -12.78 -18.24
CA CYS A 262 0.58 -11.90 -18.12
C CYS A 262 1.71 -12.31 -19.09
N LEU A 263 2.04 -13.61 -19.20
CA LEU A 263 3.08 -14.06 -20.14
C LEU A 263 2.72 -13.78 -21.60
N GLY A 264 1.45 -13.95 -21.96
CA GLY A 264 0.92 -13.67 -23.30
C GLY A 264 0.95 -12.19 -23.69
N ASN A 265 1.08 -11.28 -22.72
CA ASN A 265 1.23 -9.84 -22.96
C ASN A 265 2.66 -9.37 -22.67
N CYS A 266 3.40 -8.98 -23.72
CA CYS A 266 4.78 -8.49 -23.58
C CYS A 266 4.92 -7.19 -22.77
N THR A 267 3.85 -6.42 -22.56
CA THR A 267 3.90 -5.23 -21.67
C THR A 267 3.73 -5.58 -20.20
N CYS A 268 3.25 -6.80 -19.89
CA CYS A 268 3.04 -7.22 -18.52
C CYS A 268 4.37 -7.37 -17.78
N THR A 269 4.45 -6.76 -16.61
CA THR A 269 5.66 -6.73 -15.77
C THR A 269 5.50 -7.50 -14.47
N ALA A 270 4.28 -7.62 -13.94
CA ALA A 270 3.96 -8.42 -12.78
C ALA A 270 2.48 -8.83 -12.76
N TYR A 271 2.18 -9.85 -11.98
CA TYR A 271 0.82 -10.19 -11.59
C TYR A 271 0.74 -10.56 -10.11
N ALA A 272 -0.46 -10.54 -9.56
CA ALA A 272 -0.80 -11.05 -8.25
C ALA A 272 -2.22 -11.63 -8.31
N TYR A 273 -2.54 -12.52 -7.39
CA TYR A 273 -3.88 -13.06 -7.26
C TYR A 273 -4.32 -12.96 -5.82
N ASP A 274 -5.51 -12.40 -5.62
CA ASP A 274 -6.20 -12.37 -4.33
C ASP A 274 -7.61 -12.94 -4.54
N ARG A 275 -8.15 -13.69 -3.57
CA ARG A 275 -9.44 -14.36 -3.76
C ARG A 275 -10.64 -13.41 -3.79
N GLY A 276 -10.53 -12.24 -3.17
CA GLY A 276 -11.57 -11.22 -3.15
C GLY A 276 -11.48 -10.25 -4.33
N ILE A 277 -10.27 -10.02 -4.86
CA ILE A 277 -10.04 -9.13 -6.02
C ILE A 277 -10.01 -9.91 -7.35
N GLY A 278 -9.47 -11.11 -7.35
CA GLY A 278 -9.13 -11.87 -8.56
C GLY A 278 -7.72 -11.58 -9.07
N CYS A 279 -7.52 -11.77 -10.37
CA CYS A 279 -6.24 -11.53 -11.02
C CYS A 279 -5.96 -10.03 -11.15
N MET A 280 -4.79 -9.60 -10.66
CA MET A 280 -4.25 -8.25 -10.82
C MET A 280 -3.01 -8.30 -11.70
N ILE A 281 -2.97 -7.44 -12.72
CA ILE A 281 -1.87 -7.35 -13.69
C ILE A 281 -1.31 -5.93 -13.69
N TRP A 282 0.01 -5.81 -13.85
CA TRP A 282 0.68 -4.52 -14.01
C TRP A 282 1.42 -4.44 -15.33
N SER A 283 1.26 -3.30 -16.02
CA SER A 283 2.08 -2.92 -17.17
C SER A 283 2.98 -1.73 -16.80
N GLY A 284 4.26 -1.79 -17.16
CA GLY A 284 5.22 -0.71 -16.90
C GLY A 284 5.94 -0.78 -15.53
N GLY A 285 6.30 0.39 -14.98
CA GLY A 285 7.10 0.50 -13.75
C GLY A 285 6.31 0.12 -12.49
N LEU A 286 6.89 -0.72 -11.63
CA LEU A 286 6.27 -1.12 -10.36
C LEU A 286 6.67 -0.13 -9.26
N VAL A 287 5.72 0.65 -8.74
CA VAL A 287 5.98 1.75 -7.80
C VAL A 287 5.21 1.56 -6.50
N ASP A 288 5.76 2.09 -5.41
CA ASP A 288 5.18 2.08 -4.05
C ASP A 288 4.99 0.67 -3.48
N MET A 289 5.96 -0.20 -3.71
CA MET A 289 5.99 -1.53 -3.12
C MET A 289 6.57 -1.51 -1.71
N GLN A 290 5.98 -2.28 -0.82
CA GLN A 290 6.47 -2.47 0.55
C GLN A 290 6.35 -3.94 0.91
N SER A 291 7.37 -4.50 1.55
CA SER A 291 7.32 -5.85 2.09
C SER A 291 6.91 -5.82 3.55
N TYR A 292 6.06 -6.77 3.94
CA TYR A 292 5.65 -6.99 5.31
C TYR A 292 6.08 -8.38 5.79
N LEU A 293 6.00 -8.57 7.10
CA LEU A 293 6.33 -9.84 7.75
C LEU A 293 5.17 -10.82 7.81
N GLU A 294 3.96 -10.30 7.97
CA GLU A 294 2.77 -11.07 8.34
C GLU A 294 1.58 -10.83 7.40
N THR A 295 1.62 -9.78 6.58
CA THR A 295 0.49 -9.29 5.77
C THR A 295 0.89 -8.99 4.34
N GLY A 296 -0.04 -8.59 3.51
CA GLY A 296 0.18 -8.48 2.07
C GLY A 296 -0.04 -9.80 1.38
N ILE A 297 0.10 -9.76 0.05
CA ILE A 297 -0.10 -10.90 -0.82
C ILE A 297 1.15 -11.19 -1.62
N ASP A 298 1.16 -12.34 -2.27
CA ASP A 298 2.27 -12.72 -3.13
C ASP A 298 2.22 -11.94 -4.46
N LEU A 299 3.32 -11.27 -4.79
CA LEU A 299 3.52 -10.55 -6.05
C LEU A 299 4.52 -11.31 -6.92
N TYR A 300 4.16 -11.54 -8.18
CA TYR A 300 4.97 -12.30 -9.13
C TYR A 300 5.51 -11.36 -10.20
N ILE A 301 6.80 -11.02 -10.12
CA ILE A 301 7.45 -10.10 -11.06
C ILE A 301 8.07 -10.89 -12.21
N ARG A 302 7.74 -10.51 -13.44
CA ARG A 302 8.29 -11.12 -14.67
C ARG A 302 9.78 -10.82 -14.76
N VAL A 303 10.61 -11.83 -14.97
CA VAL A 303 12.06 -11.75 -15.14
C VAL A 303 12.53 -12.72 -16.24
N ALA A 304 13.74 -12.50 -16.76
CA ALA A 304 14.33 -13.42 -17.73
C ALA A 304 14.66 -14.77 -17.09
N HIS A 305 14.53 -15.88 -17.85
CA HIS A 305 14.87 -17.23 -17.36
C HIS A 305 16.27 -17.35 -16.75
N SER A 306 17.24 -16.58 -17.25
CA SER A 306 18.62 -16.56 -16.74
C SER A 306 18.72 -16.20 -15.27
N GLU A 307 17.77 -15.40 -14.76
CA GLU A 307 17.76 -14.94 -13.37
C GLU A 307 17.40 -16.06 -12.36
N LEU A 308 16.82 -17.18 -12.81
CA LEU A 308 16.58 -18.37 -11.97
C LEU A 308 17.87 -19.15 -11.66
N SER A 309 18.86 -19.08 -12.56
CA SER A 309 20.06 -19.93 -12.52
C SER A 309 21.15 -19.37 -11.59
N ASN A 310 21.04 -18.09 -11.23
CA ASN A 310 21.89 -17.44 -10.23
C ASN A 310 21.51 -17.84 -8.78
N THR A 311 20.96 -19.03 -8.58
CA THR A 311 20.65 -19.62 -7.26
C THR A 311 21.89 -20.13 -6.53
N HIS A 312 23.06 -20.17 -7.18
CA HIS A 312 24.35 -20.44 -6.54
C HIS A 312 24.98 -19.22 -5.86
N ASP A 313 24.55 -18.01 -6.21
CA ASP A 313 24.65 -16.87 -5.32
C ASP A 313 23.33 -16.81 -4.57
N ARG A 314 23.35 -17.14 -3.28
CA ARG A 314 22.30 -16.69 -2.37
C ARG A 314 22.70 -15.28 -1.92
N PRO A 315 22.32 -14.18 -2.59
CA PRO A 315 21.88 -13.06 -1.78
C PRO A 315 20.62 -13.58 -1.11
N CYS A 316 20.61 -13.64 0.22
CA CYS A 316 19.37 -13.80 0.94
C CYS A 316 18.36 -12.87 0.28
N ALA A 317 17.28 -13.42 -0.28
CA ALA A 317 16.09 -12.61 -0.45
C ALA A 317 15.77 -12.19 0.98
N TYR A 318 16.13 -10.96 1.33
CA TYR A 318 15.88 -10.44 2.66
C TYR A 318 14.37 -10.20 2.69
N TYR A 319 13.67 -11.24 3.11
CA TYR A 319 12.37 -11.11 3.70
C TYR A 319 12.55 -10.14 4.87
N CYS A 320 11.70 -9.13 4.97
CA CYS A 320 11.60 -8.36 6.21
C CYS A 320 11.62 -9.36 7.37
N GLY A 321 12.65 -9.32 8.22
CA GLY A 321 12.71 -10.09 9.46
C GLY A 321 13.15 -11.57 9.41
N LEU A 322 14.01 -11.99 8.47
CA LEU A 322 14.94 -13.09 8.82
C LEU A 322 16.22 -12.51 9.44
N PRO A 323 16.46 -12.68 10.75
CA PRO A 323 17.75 -12.33 11.34
C PRO A 323 18.85 -13.14 10.66
N SER A 324 19.91 -12.45 10.25
CA SER A 324 21.22 -13.03 9.95
C SER A 324 21.83 -13.60 11.23
N TYR A 325 21.25 -14.67 11.79
CA TYR A 325 21.87 -15.37 12.91
C TYR A 325 23.08 -16.16 12.42
N SER A 326 24.27 -15.57 12.58
CA SER A 326 25.46 -16.35 12.89
C SER A 326 25.28 -16.96 14.28
N MET A 327 24.95 -18.25 14.39
CA MET A 327 24.99 -18.93 15.68
C MET A 327 26.45 -19.07 16.16
N PRO A 328 26.78 -18.58 17.37
CA PRO A 328 28.04 -18.92 18.02
C PRO A 328 27.93 -20.32 18.64
N GLY A 329 28.86 -21.19 18.23
CA GLY A 329 29.44 -22.26 19.07
C GLY A 329 28.49 -23.22 19.80
N ILE A 330 28.15 -24.33 19.15
CA ILE A 330 28.05 -25.62 19.83
C ILE A 330 29.00 -26.58 19.12
N LYS A 331 30.11 -26.91 19.80
CA LYS A 331 31.04 -27.95 19.36
C LYS A 331 30.40 -29.31 19.63
N ASN A 332 30.19 -30.11 18.59
CA ASN A 332 30.36 -31.55 18.69
C ASN A 332 30.89 -32.13 17.37
N PRO A 333 31.79 -33.14 17.42
CA PRO A 333 32.66 -33.48 16.30
C PRO A 333 32.15 -34.72 15.57
N SER A 334 31.63 -34.57 14.35
CA SER A 334 31.77 -35.56 13.26
C SER A 334 30.89 -35.20 12.06
N SER A 335 31.47 -34.54 11.06
CA SER A 335 31.24 -34.79 9.63
C SER A 335 32.06 -33.81 8.79
N THR A 336 33.35 -34.08 8.77
CA THR A 336 34.33 -33.43 7.91
C THR A 336 34.08 -33.80 6.45
N ARG A 337 33.22 -33.06 5.72
CA ARG A 337 33.29 -32.98 4.23
C ARG A 337 32.37 -31.94 3.57
N GLN A 338 32.35 -30.68 4.01
CA GLN A 338 31.87 -29.54 3.16
C GLN A 338 32.09 -28.18 3.86
N SER A 339 33.35 -27.77 4.02
CA SER A 339 33.66 -26.41 4.50
C SER A 339 35.00 -25.89 3.99
N LYS A 340 35.22 -25.96 2.68
CA LYS A 340 36.31 -25.24 2.02
C LYS A 340 35.86 -24.73 0.66
N LYS A 341 35.20 -23.57 0.63
CA LYS A 341 35.19 -22.63 -0.52
C LYS A 341 34.41 -21.35 -0.20
N CYS A 342 34.96 -20.55 0.71
CA CYS A 342 34.76 -19.10 0.76
C CYS A 342 36.09 -18.48 1.23
N ARG A 343 37.08 -18.41 0.33
CA ARG A 343 38.21 -17.49 0.45
C ARG A 343 38.11 -16.53 -0.72
N ALA A 344 37.78 -15.28 -0.42
CA ALA A 344 37.81 -14.19 -1.37
C ALA A 344 39.23 -14.01 -1.89
N ILE A 345 39.36 -13.94 -3.21
CA ILE A 345 40.52 -13.41 -3.90
C ILE A 345 40.44 -11.89 -3.74
N VAL A 346 41.23 -11.35 -2.82
CA VAL A 346 41.67 -9.95 -2.86
C VAL A 346 43.16 -9.97 -3.19
N ARG A 347 43.46 -9.83 -4.49
CA ARG A 347 44.71 -9.23 -4.98
C ARG A 347 44.32 -7.79 -5.35
N LYS A 348 45.04 -6.73 -5.03
CA LYS A 348 46.49 -6.52 -4.97
C LYS A 348 46.79 -5.16 -4.31
N ASN A 349 48.03 -4.99 -3.83
CA ASN A 349 48.74 -3.75 -3.46
C ASN A 349 48.30 -3.12 -2.12
N GLY A 350 49.13 -2.93 -1.09
CA GLY A 350 50.58 -2.98 -0.99
C GLY A 350 51.05 -1.77 -0.20
N SER A 351 51.01 -1.83 1.14
CA SER A 351 51.88 -1.04 2.04
C SER A 351 51.56 -1.37 3.50
N THR A 352 52.60 -1.86 4.17
CA THR A 352 52.76 -2.02 5.62
C THR A 352 52.43 -0.75 6.41
N PHE A 353 51.88 -0.88 7.61
CA PHE A 353 52.46 -0.31 8.84
C PHE A 353 51.83 -0.89 10.12
N LYS A 354 52.71 -1.20 11.08
CA LYS A 354 52.48 -1.56 12.51
C LYS A 354 51.88 -0.35 13.26
N TRP A 355 51.10 -0.46 14.34
CA TRP A 355 51.25 -1.29 15.54
C TRP A 355 49.93 -1.85 16.04
#